data_AF-A0A7Y8LN98-F1
#
_entry.id   AF-A0A7Y8LN98-F1
#
_cell.length_a   1.000
_cell.length_b   1.000
_cell.length_c   1.000
_cell.angle_alpha   90.00
_cell.angle_beta   90.00
_cell.angle_gamma   90.00
#
_symmetry.space_group_name_H-M   'P 1'
#
loop_
_entity.id
_entity.type
_entity.pdbx_description
1 polymer ?
#
loop_
_entity_poly.entity_id
_entity_poly.type
_entity_poly.pdbx_seq_one_letter_code
_entity_poly.pdbx_strand_id
1 'polypeptide(L)'
;MPVDKISDVISLQAGVVVGDDGSLHVRGGYGNEIAYTLNGISLNDPYGNSRSIGLATNAVKEVSVSTGTFAAQYGNALSGVVNYVTKEGSDDYSFGLRGYMGDYITDRTSLFNNIDDIDPLNRTRLEGTFGGPIPEIPDAKFYVSSIYEKFKGSLYGIRLYNPTDSYLSPDNFQAVMQEEEVQLIHTILIHTAQIQMDCQQVMDR
;
A
#
# COMPACT_ATOMS: atom_id res chain seq x y z
N MET A 1 -18.39 0.02 0.24
CA MET A 1 -17.32 0.78 0.91
C MET A 1 -16.09 0.73 0.00
N PRO A 2 -15.44 1.87 -0.31
CA PRO A 2 -14.17 1.85 -1.02
C PRO A 2 -13.06 1.30 -0.10
N VAL A 3 -12.12 0.54 -0.68
CA VAL A 3 -10.98 -0.04 0.02
C VAL A 3 -9.71 0.55 -0.59
N ASP A 4 -8.99 1.33 0.20
CA ASP A 4 -7.78 2.03 -0.27
C ASP A 4 -6.52 1.17 -0.02
N LYS A 5 -6.52 0.36 1.04
CA LYS A 5 -5.41 -0.53 1.43
C LYS A 5 -5.87 -1.97 1.65
N ILE A 6 -5.00 -2.93 1.34
CA ILE A 6 -5.30 -4.36 1.51
C ILE A 6 -5.44 -4.74 3.00
N SER A 7 -4.74 -4.03 3.89
CA SER A 7 -4.87 -4.16 5.34
C SER A 7 -6.31 -4.01 5.84
N ASP A 8 -7.09 -3.15 5.18
CA ASP A 8 -8.46 -2.82 5.59
C ASP A 8 -9.43 -3.96 5.27
N VAL A 9 -9.11 -4.80 4.29
CA VAL A 9 -9.87 -6.03 3.99
C VAL A 9 -9.49 -7.12 4.99
N ILE A 10 -8.20 -7.24 5.28
CA ILE A 10 -7.69 -8.26 6.19
C ILE A 10 -8.19 -8.03 7.62
N SER A 11 -8.31 -6.77 8.05
CA SER A 11 -8.82 -6.42 9.38
C SER A 11 -10.30 -6.79 9.60
N LEU A 12 -11.05 -7.07 8.53
CA LEU A 12 -12.42 -7.59 8.65
C LEU A 12 -12.46 -9.04 9.15
N GLN A 13 -11.34 -9.76 9.07
CA GLN A 13 -11.28 -11.14 9.54
C GLN A 13 -11.17 -11.19 11.07
N ALA A 14 -11.95 -12.08 11.69
CA ALA A 14 -11.97 -12.22 13.15
C ALA A 14 -10.58 -12.58 13.71
N GLY A 15 -10.17 -11.87 14.76
CA GLY A 15 -8.87 -12.08 15.42
C GLY A 15 -7.69 -11.42 14.71
N VAL A 16 -7.94 -10.58 13.70
CA VAL A 16 -6.93 -9.74 13.07
C VAL A 16 -7.18 -8.28 13.42
N VAL A 17 -6.15 -7.58 13.87
CA VAL A 17 -6.21 -6.14 14.16
C VAL A 17 -5.04 -5.43 13.48
N VAL A 18 -5.26 -4.20 13.03
CA VAL A 18 -4.22 -3.37 12.42
C VAL A 18 -3.78 -2.34 13.46
N GLY A 19 -2.48 -2.30 13.74
CA GLY A 19 -1.86 -1.34 14.65
C GLY A 19 -1.84 0.07 14.05
N ASP A 20 -1.55 1.06 14.89
CA ASP A 20 -1.41 2.47 14.47
C ASP A 20 -0.25 2.67 13.48
N ASP A 21 0.76 1.83 13.57
CA ASP A 21 1.89 1.75 12.63
C ASP A 21 1.54 1.06 11.29
N GLY A 22 0.29 0.63 11.11
CA GLY A 22 -0.17 -0.12 9.94
C GLY A 22 0.31 -1.57 9.90
N SER A 23 0.95 -2.06 10.97
CA SER A 23 1.33 -3.46 11.10
C SER A 23 0.11 -4.33 11.41
N LEU A 24 0.13 -5.56 10.91
CA LEU A 24 -0.95 -6.51 11.13
C LEU A 24 -0.64 -7.34 12.38
N HIS A 25 -1.62 -7.51 13.26
CA HIS A 25 -1.52 -8.37 14.44
C HIS A 25 -2.58 -9.46 14.35
N VAL A 26 -2.16 -10.71 14.36
CA VAL A 26 -3.04 -11.87 14.29
C VAL A 26 -3.01 -12.57 15.63
N ARG A 27 -4.17 -12.68 16.31
CA ARG A 27 -4.31 -13.31 17.64
C ARG A 27 -3.32 -12.80 18.69
N GLY A 28 -2.96 -11.52 18.64
CA GLY A 28 -2.00 -10.89 19.57
C GLY A 28 -0.53 -11.09 19.24
N GLY A 29 -0.20 -11.75 18.12
CA GLY A 29 1.17 -11.84 17.60
C GLY A 29 1.65 -10.55 16.94
N TYR A 30 2.96 -10.45 16.75
CA TYR A 30 3.61 -9.26 16.18
C TYR A 30 3.61 -9.30 14.64
N GLY A 31 3.67 -8.14 13.98
CA GLY A 31 3.58 -8.07 12.51
C GLY A 31 4.73 -8.74 11.74
N ASN A 32 5.86 -9.00 12.41
CA ASN A 32 7.01 -9.75 11.89
C ASN A 32 6.93 -11.26 12.16
N GLU A 33 5.83 -11.74 12.76
CA GLU A 33 5.54 -13.16 12.97
C GLU A 33 4.51 -13.67 11.95
N ILE A 34 4.21 -12.85 10.92
CA ILE A 34 3.25 -13.13 9.86
C ILE A 34 4.00 -13.37 8.56
N ALA A 35 3.77 -14.52 7.92
CA ALA A 35 4.25 -14.75 6.56
C ALA A 35 3.29 -14.16 5.53
N TYR A 36 3.83 -13.34 4.64
CA TYR A 36 3.15 -12.78 3.48
C TYR A 36 3.62 -13.52 2.23
N THR A 37 2.69 -14.11 1.49
CA THR A 37 2.99 -14.79 0.23
C THR A 37 2.18 -14.20 -0.92
N LEU A 38 2.78 -14.14 -2.11
CA LEU A 38 2.13 -13.74 -3.36
C LEU A 38 2.21 -14.90 -4.34
N ASN A 39 1.07 -15.47 -4.73
CA ASN A 39 1.01 -16.64 -5.59
C ASN A 39 1.94 -17.79 -5.11
N GLY A 40 2.09 -17.94 -3.79
CA GLY A 40 2.98 -18.92 -3.16
C GLY A 40 4.44 -18.50 -2.94
N ILE A 41 4.87 -17.34 -3.47
CA ILE A 41 6.23 -16.80 -3.28
C ILE A 41 6.27 -15.91 -2.03
N SER A 42 7.26 -16.08 -1.16
CA SER A 42 7.41 -15.25 0.05
C SER A 42 7.75 -13.80 -0.28
N LEU A 43 7.05 -12.86 0.37
CA LEU A 43 7.30 -11.41 0.33
C LEU A 43 7.99 -10.88 1.59
N ASN A 44 8.25 -11.75 2.57
CA ASN A 44 8.95 -11.37 3.79
C ASN A 44 10.42 -11.11 3.50
N ASP A 45 10.93 -10.02 4.06
CA ASP A 45 12.37 -9.76 4.10
C ASP A 45 13.06 -10.79 5.03
N PRO A 46 14.09 -11.53 4.59
CA PRO A 46 14.83 -12.46 5.44
C PRO A 46 15.50 -11.82 6.67
N TYR A 47 15.72 -10.50 6.70
CA TYR A 47 16.36 -9.81 7.85
C TYR A 47 15.36 -9.47 8.95
N GLY A 48 14.28 -8.74 8.60
CA GLY A 48 13.30 -8.21 9.57
C GLY A 48 11.97 -8.97 9.62
N ASN A 49 11.77 -9.94 8.71
CA ASN A 49 10.53 -10.67 8.50
C ASN A 49 9.29 -9.77 8.30
N SER A 50 9.51 -8.52 7.85
CA SER A 50 8.46 -7.55 7.53
C SER A 50 8.07 -7.63 6.05
N ARG A 51 6.91 -7.07 5.71
CA ARG A 51 6.44 -7.01 4.32
C ARG A 51 7.31 -6.02 3.53
N SER A 52 8.13 -6.53 2.62
CA SER A 52 9.09 -5.71 1.86
C SER A 52 8.46 -4.94 0.68
N ILE A 53 7.33 -5.43 0.15
CA ILE A 53 6.72 -4.89 -1.08
C ILE A 53 5.27 -4.44 -0.81
N GLY A 54 4.92 -3.25 -1.29
CA GLY A 54 3.54 -2.76 -1.35
C GLY A 54 2.82 -3.38 -2.56
N LEU A 55 1.67 -4.01 -2.32
CA LEU A 55 0.83 -4.56 -3.37
C LEU A 55 -0.31 -3.60 -3.70
N ALA A 56 -0.61 -3.48 -4.99
CA ALA A 56 -1.71 -2.68 -5.49
C ALA A 56 -3.06 -3.39 -5.21
N THR A 57 -4.01 -2.72 -4.55
CA THR A 57 -5.33 -3.30 -4.21
C THR A 57 -6.11 -3.76 -5.44
N ASN A 58 -5.96 -3.05 -6.56
CA ASN A 58 -6.63 -3.39 -7.83
C ASN A 58 -6.02 -4.60 -8.54
N ALA A 59 -4.76 -4.95 -8.24
CA ALA A 59 -4.05 -6.10 -8.81
C ALA A 59 -4.29 -7.40 -8.03
N VAL A 60 -4.79 -7.31 -6.81
CA VAL A 60 -5.11 -8.48 -5.98
C VAL A 60 -6.53 -8.95 -6.28
N LYS A 61 -6.67 -10.26 -6.53
CA LYS A 61 -7.93 -10.95 -6.75
C LYS A 61 -8.53 -11.40 -5.42
N GLU A 62 -7.70 -12.00 -4.59
CA GLU A 62 -8.11 -12.60 -3.32
C GLU A 62 -7.01 -12.43 -2.28
N VAL A 63 -7.44 -12.24 -1.04
CA VAL A 63 -6.59 -12.27 0.14
C VAL A 63 -7.14 -13.34 1.06
N SER A 64 -6.31 -14.33 1.37
CA SER A 64 -6.66 -15.37 2.32
C SER A 64 -5.75 -15.25 3.53
N VAL A 65 -6.36 -15.12 4.72
CA VAL A 65 -5.61 -15.15 5.97
C VAL A 65 -5.94 -16.41 6.72
N SER A 66 -4.90 -17.16 7.01
CA SER A 66 -4.97 -18.31 7.90
C SER A 66 -4.41 -17.88 9.26
N THR A 67 -5.14 -18.18 10.34
CA THR A 67 -4.76 -17.90 11.73
C THR A 67 -4.61 -19.24 12.50
N GLY A 68 -3.48 -19.53 13.15
CA GLY A 68 -3.25 -20.79 13.89
C GLY A 68 -2.31 -21.83 13.26
N THR A 69 -2.78 -23.07 13.11
CA THR A 69 -1.94 -24.24 12.79
C THR A 69 -1.63 -24.32 11.29
N PHE A 70 -0.46 -23.84 10.88
CA PHE A 70 0.03 -23.92 9.50
C PHE A 70 1.16 -24.93 9.37
N ALA A 71 1.44 -25.36 8.13
CA ALA A 71 2.55 -26.24 7.85
C ALA A 71 3.91 -25.55 8.12
N ALA A 72 4.89 -26.32 8.60
CA ALA A 72 6.24 -25.83 8.92
C ALA A 72 7.01 -25.24 7.71
N GLN A 73 6.50 -25.41 6.49
CA GLN A 73 7.05 -24.82 5.26
C GLN A 73 7.12 -23.29 5.30
N TYR A 74 6.28 -22.63 6.10
CA TYR A 74 6.27 -21.18 6.25
C TYR A 74 7.26 -20.67 7.32
N GLY A 75 8.03 -21.58 7.96
CA GLY A 75 9.14 -21.25 8.85
C GLY A 75 8.74 -20.28 9.97
N ASN A 76 9.21 -19.04 9.87
CA ASN A 76 9.06 -17.95 10.85
C ASN A 76 7.63 -17.34 10.95
N ALA A 77 6.60 -18.05 10.47
CA ALA A 77 5.20 -17.61 10.54
C ALA A 77 4.52 -18.13 11.82
N LEU A 78 4.77 -17.47 12.96
CA LEU A 78 4.27 -17.91 14.26
C LEU A 78 2.80 -17.55 14.51
N SER A 79 2.34 -16.41 13.97
CA SER A 79 1.01 -15.86 14.28
C SER A 79 -0.01 -16.09 13.17
N GLY A 80 0.43 -15.98 11.90
CA GLY A 80 -0.46 -15.97 10.76
C GLY A 80 0.25 -16.18 9.42
N VAL A 81 -0.50 -16.65 8.42
CA VAL A 81 -0.07 -16.65 7.02
C VAL A 81 -1.10 -15.88 6.20
N VAL A 82 -0.65 -14.87 5.45
CA VAL A 82 -1.45 -14.06 4.54
C VAL A 82 -1.02 -14.39 3.12
N ASN A 83 -1.92 -15.00 2.35
CA ASN A 83 -1.69 -15.30 0.96
C ASN A 83 -2.45 -14.32 0.06
N TYR A 84 -1.72 -13.68 -0.83
CA TYR A 84 -2.23 -12.82 -1.87
C TYR A 84 -2.26 -13.58 -3.19
N VAL A 85 -3.41 -13.54 -3.86
CA VAL A 85 -3.57 -14.06 -5.22
C VAL A 85 -3.78 -12.88 -6.15
N THR A 86 -2.94 -12.73 -7.17
CA THR A 86 -3.10 -11.66 -8.18
C THR A 86 -4.26 -11.95 -9.12
N LYS A 87 -4.81 -10.89 -9.72
CA LYS A 87 -5.74 -11.04 -10.84
C LYS A 87 -5.01 -11.57 -12.07
N GLU A 88 -5.75 -12.36 -12.82
CA GLU A 88 -5.32 -13.00 -14.06
C GLU A 88 -6.07 -12.36 -15.24
N GLY A 89 -5.52 -12.51 -16.44
CA GLY A 89 -6.18 -12.02 -17.66
C GLY A 89 -7.46 -12.80 -17.95
N SER A 90 -8.46 -12.11 -18.49
CA SER A 90 -9.72 -12.72 -18.94
C SER A 90 -9.62 -13.15 -20.40
N ASP A 91 -10.56 -13.99 -20.84
CA ASP A 91 -10.73 -14.34 -22.26
C ASP A 91 -11.19 -13.13 -23.10
N ASP A 92 -11.81 -12.15 -22.46
CA ASP A 92 -12.22 -10.89 -23.07
C ASP A 92 -11.29 -9.74 -22.67
N TYR A 93 -11.16 -8.75 -23.57
CA TYR A 93 -10.47 -7.50 -23.25
C TYR A 93 -11.26 -6.73 -22.18
N SER A 94 -10.58 -6.46 -21.07
CA SER A 94 -11.10 -5.71 -19.94
C SER A 94 -10.26 -4.47 -19.69
N PHE A 95 -10.94 -3.33 -19.54
CA PHE A 95 -10.34 -2.06 -19.18
C PHE A 95 -11.12 -1.47 -18.01
N GLY A 96 -10.39 -1.01 -16.99
CA GLY A 96 -10.96 -0.39 -15.81
C GLY A 96 -10.16 0.84 -15.44
N LEU A 97 -10.86 1.95 -15.20
CA LEU A 97 -10.27 3.16 -14.68
C LEU A 97 -11.08 3.59 -13.47
N ARG A 98 -10.42 3.76 -12.32
CA ARG A 98 -11.02 4.28 -11.10
C ARG A 98 -10.14 5.41 -10.59
N GLY A 99 -10.75 6.48 -10.11
CA GLY A 99 -9.99 7.54 -9.49
C GLY A 99 -10.84 8.37 -8.56
N TYR A 100 -10.20 8.96 -7.57
CA TYR A 100 -10.80 9.96 -6.72
C TYR A 100 -9.80 11.08 -6.45
N MET A 101 -10.36 12.28 -6.30
CA MET A 101 -9.65 13.49 -5.95
C MET A 101 -10.40 14.14 -4.80
N GLY A 102 -9.70 14.78 -3.87
CA GLY A 102 -10.34 15.45 -2.76
C GLY A 102 -9.35 16.15 -1.84
N ASP A 103 -9.93 16.88 -0.89
CA ASP A 103 -9.21 17.63 0.12
C ASP A 103 -9.91 17.52 1.48
N TYR A 104 -9.19 17.84 2.55
CA TYR A 104 -9.73 17.88 3.91
C TYR A 104 -10.20 19.29 4.24
N ILE A 105 -11.48 19.41 4.62
CA ILE A 105 -12.04 20.65 5.15
C ILE A 105 -12.16 20.56 6.67
N THR A 106 -11.71 21.59 7.40
CA THR A 106 -11.90 21.66 8.85
C THR A 106 -12.11 23.09 9.34
N ASP A 107 -13.09 23.30 10.22
CA ASP A 107 -13.36 24.60 10.85
C ASP A 107 -12.41 24.91 12.03
N ARG A 108 -11.40 24.06 12.26
CA ARG A 108 -10.47 24.10 13.41
C ARG A 108 -9.09 24.63 13.00
N THR A 109 -9.04 25.88 12.56
CA THR A 109 -7.82 26.56 12.08
C THR A 109 -6.77 26.86 13.17
N SER A 110 -7.09 26.69 14.47
CA SER A 110 -6.17 26.96 15.58
C SER A 110 -5.24 25.80 15.96
N LEU A 111 -5.54 24.58 15.49
CA LEU A 111 -4.74 23.37 15.77
C LEU A 111 -3.98 22.86 14.53
N PHE A 112 -4.41 23.30 13.35
CA PHE A 112 -3.81 22.91 12.09
C PHE A 112 -3.63 24.16 11.22
N ASN A 113 -2.37 24.59 11.06
CA ASN A 113 -2.03 25.72 10.20
C ASN A 113 -2.19 25.31 8.72
N ASN A 114 -2.50 26.27 7.84
CA ASN A 114 -2.56 26.10 6.38
C ASN A 114 -3.65 25.15 5.83
N ILE A 115 -4.75 24.91 6.57
CA ILE A 115 -5.93 24.12 6.10
C ILE A 115 -7.03 25.01 5.46
N ASP A 116 -6.82 26.31 5.34
CA ASP A 116 -7.78 27.24 4.74
C ASP A 116 -7.64 27.38 3.20
N ASP A 117 -6.63 26.72 2.60
CA ASP A 117 -6.44 26.67 1.15
C ASP A 117 -7.02 25.37 0.59
N ILE A 118 -8.09 25.48 -0.20
CA ILE A 118 -8.77 24.34 -0.82
C ILE A 118 -7.95 23.92 -2.03
N ASP A 119 -7.14 22.87 -1.90
CA ASP A 119 -6.45 22.24 -3.03
C ASP A 119 -7.15 20.91 -3.36
N PRO A 120 -8.07 20.87 -4.35
CA PRO A 120 -8.75 19.64 -4.75
C PRO A 120 -7.79 18.57 -5.30
N LEU A 121 -6.52 18.90 -5.55
CA LEU A 121 -5.46 17.97 -5.95
C LEU A 121 -4.58 17.49 -4.78
N ASN A 122 -4.89 17.88 -3.53
CA ASN A 122 -4.14 17.48 -2.34
C ASN A 122 -4.10 15.95 -2.16
N ARG A 123 -5.26 15.30 -2.35
CA ARG A 123 -5.37 13.84 -2.40
C ARG A 123 -5.87 13.42 -3.78
N THR A 124 -4.97 12.86 -4.58
CA THR A 124 -5.32 12.29 -5.89
C THR A 124 -4.91 10.83 -5.93
N ARG A 125 -5.84 9.94 -6.26
CA ARG A 125 -5.54 8.54 -6.57
C ARG A 125 -6.17 8.17 -7.89
N LEU A 126 -5.37 7.63 -8.80
CA LEU A 126 -5.78 7.11 -10.09
C LEU A 126 -5.35 5.65 -10.18
N GLU A 127 -6.26 4.80 -10.62
CA GLU A 127 -6.06 3.36 -10.77
C GLU A 127 -6.46 2.96 -12.19
N GLY A 128 -5.52 2.35 -12.91
CA GLY A 128 -5.74 1.76 -14.23
C GLY A 128 -5.57 0.25 -14.17
N THR A 129 -6.47 -0.47 -14.82
CA THR A 129 -6.37 -1.92 -15.00
C THR A 129 -6.65 -2.28 -16.45
N PHE A 130 -5.81 -3.11 -17.04
CA PHE A 130 -5.94 -3.57 -18.40
C PHE A 130 -5.58 -5.05 -18.48
N GLY A 131 -6.45 -5.87 -19.05
CA GLY A 131 -6.19 -7.30 -19.20
C GLY A 131 -6.96 -7.92 -20.36
N GLY A 132 -6.46 -9.03 -20.88
CA GLY A 132 -7.07 -9.75 -21.99
C GLY A 132 -6.14 -10.82 -22.58
N PRO A 133 -6.57 -11.48 -23.66
CA PRO A 133 -5.74 -12.44 -24.39
C PRO A 133 -4.66 -11.74 -25.24
N ILE A 134 -3.49 -12.36 -25.35
CA ILE A 134 -2.40 -11.91 -26.23
C ILE A 134 -2.68 -12.42 -27.66
N PRO A 135 -2.82 -11.53 -28.66
CA PRO A 135 -3.14 -11.94 -30.04
C PRO A 135 -2.12 -12.89 -30.69
N GLU A 136 -0.85 -12.80 -30.27
CA GLU A 136 0.27 -13.50 -30.91
C GLU A 136 0.58 -14.88 -30.30
N ILE A 137 0.03 -15.23 -29.12
CA ILE A 137 0.32 -16.50 -28.44
C ILE A 137 -1.00 -17.15 -28.01
N PRO A 138 -1.38 -18.31 -28.57
CA PRO A 138 -2.60 -19.01 -28.17
C PRO A 138 -2.56 -19.34 -26.67
N ASP A 139 -3.69 -19.13 -25.99
CA ASP A 139 -3.90 -19.34 -24.55
C ASP A 139 -3.06 -18.47 -23.59
N ALA A 140 -2.29 -17.51 -24.09
CA ALA A 140 -1.58 -16.56 -23.25
C ALA A 140 -2.47 -15.38 -22.87
N LYS A 141 -2.58 -15.10 -21.58
CA LYS A 141 -3.40 -14.01 -21.03
C LYS A 141 -2.51 -13.05 -20.26
N PHE A 142 -2.80 -11.76 -20.36
CA PHE A 142 -2.08 -10.73 -19.62
C PHE A 142 -3.03 -9.94 -18.72
N TYR A 143 -2.48 -9.49 -17.59
CA TYR A 143 -3.14 -8.55 -16.69
C TYR A 143 -2.12 -7.53 -16.20
N VAL A 144 -2.43 -6.25 -16.40
CA VAL A 144 -1.60 -5.11 -16.03
C VAL A 144 -2.41 -4.18 -15.16
N SER A 145 -1.79 -3.72 -14.08
CA SER A 145 -2.38 -2.84 -13.08
C SER A 145 -1.41 -1.70 -12.78
N SER A 146 -1.93 -0.48 -12.74
CA SER A 146 -1.20 0.71 -12.32
C SER A 146 -2.00 1.46 -11.27
N ILE A 147 -1.30 1.95 -10.25
CA ILE A 147 -1.84 2.89 -9.27
C ILE A 147 -0.89 4.07 -9.19
N TYR A 148 -1.45 5.27 -9.35
CA TYR A 148 -0.80 6.54 -9.11
C TYR A 148 -1.48 7.22 -7.93
N GLU A 149 -0.75 7.36 -6.81
CA GLU A 149 -1.23 8.06 -5.64
C GLU A 149 -0.34 9.27 -5.35
N LYS A 150 -0.99 10.41 -5.09
CA LYS A 150 -0.38 11.63 -4.59
C LYS A 150 -1.13 12.07 -3.34
N PHE A 151 -0.39 12.17 -2.25
CA PHE A 151 -0.87 12.66 -0.97
C PHE A 151 0.11 13.69 -0.43
N LYS A 152 -0.30 14.95 -0.29
CA LYS A 152 0.59 16.02 0.25
C LYS A 152 0.60 16.08 1.79
N GLY A 153 -0.20 15.25 2.47
CA GLY A 153 -0.29 15.25 3.92
C GLY A 153 -1.30 16.26 4.46
N SER A 154 -1.79 16.01 5.67
CA SER A 154 -2.65 16.94 6.42
C SER A 154 -1.92 17.65 7.56
N LEU A 155 -0.66 17.28 7.80
CA LEU A 155 0.15 17.76 8.92
C LEU A 155 1.12 18.84 8.42
N TYR A 156 0.79 20.10 8.70
CA TYR A 156 1.71 21.22 8.54
C TYR A 156 2.46 21.44 9.85
N GLY A 157 3.78 21.34 9.79
CA GLY A 157 4.67 21.65 10.92
C GLY A 157 5.19 23.07 10.81
N ILE A 158 5.18 23.82 11.90
CA ILE A 158 5.99 25.04 12.01
C ILE A 158 7.38 24.64 12.50
N ARG A 159 8.42 25.05 11.79
CA ARG A 159 9.79 24.86 12.26
C ARG A 159 10.10 25.89 13.32
N LEU A 160 10.01 25.47 14.59
CA LEU A 160 10.35 26.33 15.72
C LEU A 160 11.86 26.46 15.94
N TYR A 161 12.65 25.48 15.48
CA TYR A 161 14.09 25.40 15.73
C TYR A 161 14.89 25.03 14.47
N ASN A 162 16.05 25.65 14.33
CA ASN A 162 17.07 25.23 13.37
C ASN A 162 18.04 24.25 14.05
N PRO A 163 18.54 23.20 13.36
CA PRO A 163 19.52 22.28 13.91
C PRO A 163 20.89 22.95 14.18
N THR A 164 21.11 24.16 13.68
CA THR A 164 22.26 25.02 13.98
C THR A 164 22.04 25.97 15.15
N ASP A 165 20.82 26.04 15.71
CA ASP A 165 20.52 26.85 16.88
C ASP A 165 21.09 26.17 18.14
N SER A 166 21.70 26.95 19.02
CA SER A 166 22.45 26.46 20.18
C SER A 166 21.97 27.15 21.44
N TYR A 167 21.62 26.34 22.45
CA TYR A 167 21.13 26.79 23.76
C TYR A 167 22.14 27.63 24.58
N LEU A 168 23.39 27.75 24.10
CA LEU A 168 24.50 28.40 24.79
C LEU A 168 24.60 29.91 24.50
N SER A 169 23.82 30.45 23.56
CA SER A 169 23.83 31.88 23.22
C SER A 169 22.41 32.36 22.98
N PRO A 170 21.79 33.08 23.95
CA PRO A 170 20.40 33.55 23.86
C PRO A 170 20.11 34.39 22.60
N ASP A 171 21.12 35.04 22.04
CA ASP A 171 21.00 35.89 20.85
C ASP A 171 20.80 35.09 19.53
N ASN A 172 21.05 33.77 19.55
CA ASN A 172 20.81 32.88 18.41
C ASN A 172 19.40 32.28 18.37
N PHE A 173 18.59 32.47 19.42
CA PHE A 173 17.16 32.16 19.42
C PHE A 173 16.39 33.21 18.59
N GLN A 174 16.64 33.24 17.29
CA GLN A 174 15.69 33.84 16.38
C GLN A 174 14.71 32.73 16.00
N ALA A 175 13.51 32.77 16.59
CA ALA A 175 12.37 32.04 16.08
C ALA A 175 12.06 32.57 14.67
N VAL A 176 12.79 32.08 13.68
CA VAL A 176 12.44 32.28 12.29
C VAL A 176 11.16 31.48 12.11
N MET A 177 10.02 32.17 12.08
CA MET A 177 8.74 31.60 11.67
C MET A 177 8.84 31.27 10.18
N GLN A 178 9.63 30.24 9.86
CA GLN A 178 9.75 29.72 8.52
C GLN A 178 8.69 28.61 8.45
N GLU A 179 7.59 28.94 7.77
CA GLU A 179 6.63 27.94 7.31
C GLU A 179 7.35 27.05 6.31
N GLU A 180 8.01 26.03 6.83
CA GLU A 180 8.64 25.01 6.01
C GLU A 180 7.58 23.95 5.73
N GLU A 181 7.17 23.90 4.47
CA GLU A 181 6.27 22.89 3.95
C GLU A 181 6.97 21.53 4.05
N VAL A 182 6.83 20.83 5.19
CA VAL A 182 7.24 19.43 5.31
C VAL A 182 6.20 18.59 4.56
N GLN A 183 6.12 18.77 3.24
CA GLN A 183 5.37 17.86 2.39
C GLN A 183 6.14 16.55 2.36
N LEU A 184 5.68 15.57 3.12
CA LEU A 184 6.01 14.18 2.84
C LEU A 184 5.22 13.82 1.57
N ILE A 185 5.70 14.30 0.41
CA ILE A 185 5.12 14.02 -0.92
C ILE A 185 5.28 12.52 -1.14
N HIS A 186 4.30 11.75 -0.68
CA HIS A 186 4.24 10.33 -0.91
C HIS A 186 3.61 10.14 -2.28
N THR A 187 4.47 10.20 -3.31
CA THR A 187 4.10 9.77 -4.66
C THR A 187 4.49 8.31 -4.80
N ILE A 188 3.50 7.42 -4.72
CA ILE A 188 3.73 5.99 -4.93
C ILE A 188 3.16 5.63 -6.30
N LEU A 189 4.03 5.11 -7.16
CA LEU A 189 3.70 4.55 -8.45
C LEU A 189 3.93 3.04 -8.39
N ILE A 190 2.86 2.26 -8.20
CA ILE A 190 2.96 0.79 -8.19
C ILE A 190 2.49 0.27 -9.54
N HIS A 191 3.39 -0.41 -10.23
CA HIS A 191 3.09 -1.16 -11.44
C HIS A 191 3.16 -2.66 -11.13
N THR A 192 2.12 -3.38 -11.49
CA THR A 192 2.10 -4.85 -11.40
C THR A 192 1.65 -5.40 -12.73
N ALA A 193 2.50 -6.22 -13.34
CA ALA A 193 2.19 -6.94 -14.57
C ALA A 193 2.33 -8.44 -14.31
N GLN A 194 1.32 -9.20 -14.73
CA GLN A 194 1.32 -10.66 -14.72
C GLN A 194 0.98 -11.14 -16.13
N ILE A 195 1.80 -12.06 -16.63
CA ILE A 195 1.57 -12.78 -17.88
C ILE A 195 1.48 -14.25 -17.52
N GLN A 196 0.37 -14.88 -17.87
CA GLN A 196 0.13 -16.28 -17.61
C GLN A 196 0.01 -17.02 -18.93
N MET A 197 0.85 -18.03 -19.13
CA MET A 197 0.74 -19.00 -20.21
C MET A 197 0.27 -20.30 -19.60
N ASP A 198 -0.85 -20.83 -20.09
CA ASP A 198 -1.32 -22.15 -19.68
C ASP A 198 -0.42 -23.21 -20.33
N CYS A 199 0.58 -23.67 -19.59
CA CYS A 199 1.60 -24.59 -20.10
C CYS A 199 1.04 -26.00 -20.41
N GLN A 200 -0.22 -26.26 -20.04
CA GLN A 200 -0.85 -27.58 -20.12
C GLN A 200 -1.15 -28.03 -21.57
N GLN A 201 -1.14 -27.14 -22.56
CA GLN A 201 -1.32 -27.50 -23.99
C GLN A 201 -0.03 -27.55 -24.81
N VAL A 202 1.10 -27.04 -24.32
CA VAL A 202 2.37 -27.05 -25.07
C VAL A 202 3.07 -28.41 -25.02
N MET A 203 2.69 -29.29 -24.09
CA MET A 203 3.24 -30.65 -23.96
C MET A 203 2.48 -31.72 -24.76
N ASP A 204 1.38 -31.37 -25.43
CA ASP A 204 0.52 -32.32 -26.18
C ASP A 204 0.60 -32.15 -27.72
N ARG A 205 1.70 -31.56 -28.22
CA ARG A 205 2.02 -31.50 -29.67
C ARG A 205 3.41 -32.00 -29.98
#